data_AF-A0A380EKY7-F1
#
_entry.id   AF-A0A380EKY7-F1
#
_cell.length_a   1.000
_cell.length_b   1.000
_cell.length_c   1.000
_cell.angle_alpha   90.00
_cell.angle_beta   90.00
_cell.angle_gamma   90.00
#
_symmetry.space_group_name_H-M   'P 1'
#
loop_
_entity.id
_entity.type
_entity.pdbx_description
1 polymer ?
#
loop_
_entity_poly.entity_id
_entity_poly.type
_entity_poly.pdbx_seq_one_letter_code
_entity_poly.pdbx_strand_id
1 'polypeptide(L)'
;MKEEPIKLLALITSNYRLFYQCKILSQKGYSGQQIAKTIGVHPYRVKLALGQVRHYQLDELLNIIDACAETDYKLKSSYMDKQLILELFILSL
;
A
#
# COMPACT_ATOMS: atom_id res chain seq x y z
N MET A 1 -8.77 -12.86 -18.60
CA MET A 1 -8.27 -11.46 -18.58
C MET A 1 -6.94 -11.47 -17.84
N LYS A 2 -5.83 -11.10 -18.49
CA LYS A 2 -4.57 -10.81 -17.77
C LYS A 2 -4.71 -9.41 -17.22
N GLU A 3 -4.76 -9.25 -15.89
CA GLU A 3 -4.74 -7.94 -15.25
C GLU A 3 -3.43 -7.21 -15.62
N GLU A 4 -3.51 -5.91 -15.89
CA GLU A 4 -2.32 -5.15 -16.25
C GLU A 4 -1.42 -4.94 -15.01
N PRO A 5 -0.09 -5.14 -15.11
CA PRO A 5 0.82 -4.99 -13.98
C PRO A 5 0.69 -3.65 -13.24
N ILE A 6 0.42 -2.57 -13.98
CA ILE A 6 0.23 -1.22 -13.42
C ILE A 6 -1.03 -1.12 -12.55
N LYS A 7 -2.11 -1.83 -12.89
CA LYS A 7 -3.34 -1.87 -12.09
C LYS A 7 -3.11 -2.62 -10.78
N LEU A 8 -2.39 -3.75 -10.86
CA LEU A 8 -2.01 -4.50 -9.66
C LEU A 8 -1.11 -3.67 -8.74
N LEU A 9 -0.10 -2.99 -9.29
CA LEU A 9 0.74 -2.08 -8.51
C LEU A 9 -0.09 -0.96 -7.86
N ALA A 10 -1.04 -0.36 -8.59
CA ALA A 10 -1.91 0.69 -8.04
C ALA A 10 -2.77 0.19 -6.87
N LEU A 11 -3.24 -1.06 -6.92
CA LEU A 11 -3.96 -1.71 -5.82
C LEU A 11 -3.06 -1.96 -4.61
N ILE A 12 -1.85 -2.49 -4.83
CA ILE A 12 -0.84 -2.71 -3.79
C ILE A 12 -0.51 -1.39 -3.09
N THR A 13 -0.16 -0.37 -3.87
CA THR A 13 0.18 0.98 -3.36
C THR A 13 -0.97 1.55 -2.53
N SER A 14 -2.22 1.38 -2.99
CA SER A 14 -3.40 1.87 -2.26
C SER A 14 -3.61 1.18 -0.91
N ASN A 15 -3.27 -0.11 -0.80
CA ASN A 15 -3.31 -0.82 0.47
C ASN A 15 -2.21 -0.36 1.42
N TYR A 16 -0.97 -0.21 0.96
CA TYR A 16 0.12 0.30 1.79
C TYR A 16 -0.10 1.75 2.26
N ARG A 17 -0.69 2.62 1.43
CA ARG A 17 -1.12 3.96 1.89
C ARG A 17 -2.19 3.88 2.98
N LEU A 18 -3.19 3.00 2.83
CA LEU A 18 -4.20 2.80 3.86
C LEU A 18 -3.57 2.30 5.17
N PHE A 19 -2.61 1.37 5.06
CA PHE A 19 -1.87 0.83 6.21
C PHE A 19 -1.10 1.95 6.92
N TYR A 20 -0.37 2.77 6.19
CA TYR A 20 0.36 3.91 6.73
C TYR A 20 -0.57 4.90 7.46
N GLN A 21 -1.68 5.28 6.84
CA GLN A 21 -2.68 6.16 7.44
C GLN A 21 -3.30 5.57 8.72
N CYS A 22 -3.66 4.28 8.69
CA CYS A 22 -4.20 3.59 9.86
C CYS A 22 -3.19 3.51 10.99
N LYS A 23 -1.91 3.24 10.70
CA LYS A 23 -0.83 3.19 11.69
C LYS A 23 -0.64 4.54 12.38
N ILE A 24 -0.53 5.63 11.62
CA ILE A 24 -0.38 7.00 12.17
C ILE A 24 -1.55 7.34 13.09
N LEU A 25 -2.78 7.16 12.62
CA LEU A 25 -3.95 7.55 13.40
C LEU A 25 -4.14 6.66 14.64
N SER A 26 -3.82 5.37 14.54
CA SER A 26 -3.82 4.47 15.68
C SER A 26 -2.79 4.87 16.73
N GLN A 27 -1.58 5.31 16.33
CA GLN A 27 -0.56 5.82 17.25
C GLN A 27 -0.98 7.14 17.92
N LYS A 28 -1.83 7.93 17.25
CA LYS A 28 -2.47 9.13 17.83
C LYS A 28 -3.67 8.81 18.73
N GLY A 29 -3.97 7.54 18.98
CA GLY A 29 -5.05 7.10 19.87
C GLY A 29 -6.45 7.06 19.25
N TYR A 30 -6.57 7.17 17.93
CA TYR A 30 -7.88 7.12 17.26
C TYR A 30 -8.44 5.69 17.29
N SER A 31 -9.74 5.57 17.58
CA SER A 31 -10.46 4.30 17.44
C SER A 31 -10.67 3.93 15.98
N GLY A 32 -10.91 2.64 15.69
CA GLY A 32 -11.15 2.19 14.31
C GLY A 32 -12.31 2.90 13.60
N GLN A 33 -13.35 3.31 14.34
CA GLN A 33 -14.45 4.10 13.78
C GLN A 33 -14.03 5.54 13.45
N GLN A 34 -13.24 6.17 14.33
CA GLN A 34 -12.70 7.51 14.07
C GLN A 34 -11.78 7.48 12.84
N ILE A 35 -10.91 6.47 12.74
CA ILE A 35 -10.02 6.27 11.58
C ILE A 35 -10.84 6.11 10.30
N ALA A 36 -11.86 5.25 10.30
CA ALA A 36 -12.75 5.05 9.16
C ALA A 36 -13.39 6.36 8.68
N LYS A 37 -13.89 7.16 9.63
CA LYS A 37 -14.45 8.49 9.34
C LYS A 37 -13.41 9.47 8.81
N THR A 38 -12.21 9.51 9.39
CA THR A 38 -11.14 10.43 9.00
C THR A 38 -10.59 10.12 7.61
N ILE A 39 -10.40 8.84 7.27
CA ILE A 39 -9.88 8.43 5.96
C ILE A 39 -10.99 8.37 4.90
N GLY A 40 -12.25 8.25 5.30
CA GLY A 40 -13.37 8.06 4.37
C GLY A 40 -13.45 6.64 3.81
N VAL A 41 -13.04 5.64 4.61
CA VAL A 41 -12.97 4.23 4.22
C VAL A 41 -13.90 3.40 5.11
N HIS A 42 -14.55 2.38 4.53
CA HIS A 42 -15.47 1.52 5.26
C HIS A 42 -14.82 0.89 6.52
N PRO A 43 -15.51 0.86 7.68
CA PRO A 43 -14.94 0.39 8.94
C PRO A 43 -14.33 -1.02 8.89
N TYR A 44 -14.91 -1.92 8.10
CA TYR A 44 -14.37 -3.27 7.92
C TYR A 44 -12.97 -3.26 7.28
N ARG A 45 -12.73 -2.41 6.28
CA ARG A 45 -11.41 -2.32 5.63
C ARG A 45 -10.36 -1.73 6.57
N VAL A 46 -10.76 -0.77 7.40
CA VAL A 46 -9.90 -0.22 8.48
C VAL A 46 -9.59 -1.29 9.53
N LYS A 47 -10.56 -2.11 9.92
CA LYS A 47 -10.33 -3.22 10.86
C LYS A 47 -9.26 -4.19 10.34
N LEU A 48 -9.33 -4.57 9.06
CA LEU A 48 -8.34 -5.44 8.43
C LEU A 48 -6.96 -4.76 8.38
N ALA A 49 -6.91 -3.49 7.95
CA ALA A 49 -5.67 -2.71 7.92
C ALA A 49 -5.02 -2.58 9.31
N LEU A 50 -5.80 -2.29 10.35
CA LEU A 50 -5.33 -2.21 11.73
C LEU A 50 -4.80 -3.54 12.25
N GLY A 51 -5.28 -4.68 11.73
CA GLY A 51 -4.71 -5.99 12.02
C GLY A 51 -3.31 -6.15 11.41
N GLN A 52 -3.16 -5.77 10.13
CA GLN A 52 -1.89 -5.90 9.39
C GLN A 52 -0.80 -4.98 9.94
N VAL A 53 -1.10 -3.71 10.19
CA VAL A 53 -0.12 -2.67 10.58
C VAL A 53 0.51 -2.88 11.97
N ARG A 54 0.00 -3.82 12.78
CA ARG A 54 0.58 -4.13 14.09
C ARG A 54 2.03 -4.59 13.97
N HIS A 55 2.36 -5.28 12.88
CA HIS A 55 3.68 -5.87 12.64
C HIS A 55 4.63 -4.95 11.87
N TYR A 56 4.18 -3.77 11.45
CA TYR A 56 4.98 -2.80 10.69
C TYR A 56 5.33 -1.56 11.51
N GLN A 57 6.52 -1.03 11.30
CA GLN A 57 6.91 0.34 11.64
C GLN A 57 6.45 1.31 10.54
N LEU A 58 6.39 2.61 10.88
CA LEU A 58 6.03 3.64 9.91
C LEU A 58 7.04 3.73 8.77
N ASP A 59 8.33 3.65 9.09
CA ASP A 59 9.40 3.75 8.09
C ASP A 59 9.37 2.58 7.11
N GLU A 60 9.03 1.37 7.56
CA GLU A 60 8.87 0.21 6.67
C GLU A 60 7.73 0.43 5.66
N LEU A 61 6.58 0.91 6.13
CA LEU A 61 5.45 1.23 5.25
C LEU A 61 5.77 2.36 4.27
N LEU A 62 6.53 3.37 4.72
CA LEU A 62 6.96 4.48 3.87
C LEU A 62 7.93 4.00 2.78
N ASN A 63 8.94 3.19 3.14
CA ASN A 63 9.88 2.59 2.19
C ASN A 63 9.16 1.76 1.12
N ILE A 64 8.13 1.00 1.50
CA ILE A 64 7.32 0.24 0.54
C ILE A 64 6.53 1.16 -0.40
N ILE A 65 5.98 2.27 0.11
CA ILE A 65 5.28 3.26 -0.72
C ILE A 65 6.25 3.91 -1.71
N ASP A 66 7.47 4.21 -1.30
CA ASP A 66 8.52 4.75 -2.18
C ASP A 66 8.92 3.73 -3.25
N ALA A 67 9.11 2.46 -2.88
CA ALA A 67 9.36 1.36 -3.83
C ALA A 67 8.20 1.19 -4.83
N CYS A 68 6.95 1.39 -4.39
CA CYS A 68 5.80 1.42 -5.31
C CYS A 68 5.90 2.58 -6.32
N ALA A 69 6.30 3.77 -5.87
CA ALA A 69 6.45 4.94 -6.73
C ALA A 69 7.57 4.75 -7.78
N GLU A 70 8.72 4.20 -7.36
CA GLU A 70 9.79 3.83 -8.29
C GLU A 70 9.35 2.78 -9.30
N THR A 71 8.58 1.79 -8.86
CA THR A 71 8.07 0.73 -9.73
C THR A 71 7.05 1.27 -10.73
N ASP A 72 6.18 2.21 -10.32
CA ASP A 72 5.24 2.88 -11.22
C ASP A 72 5.98 3.69 -12.30
N TYR A 73 7.05 4.39 -11.91
CA TYR A 73 7.93 5.06 -12.86
C TYR A 73 8.54 4.05 -13.85
N LYS A 74 9.13 2.96 -13.37
CA LYS A 74 9.72 1.90 -14.21
C LYS A 74 8.69 1.30 -15.17
N LEU A 75 7.46 1.04 -14.71
CA LEU A 75 6.39 0.49 -15.56
C LEU A 75 5.96 1.44 -16.69
N LYS A 76 6.12 2.76 -16.51
CA LYS A 76 5.75 3.79 -17.48
C LYS A 76 6.87 4.17 -18.43
N SER A 77 8.12 4.07 -18.01
CA SER A 77 9.28 4.59 -18.75
C SER A 77 10.24 3.52 -19.28
N SER A 78 10.18 2.28 -18.79
CA SER A 78 11.12 1.22 -19.16
C SER A 78 10.73 0.48 -20.43
N TYR A 79 11.75 0.01 -21.17
CA TYR A 79 11.62 -0.96 -22.26
C TYR A 79 11.59 -2.42 -21.77
N MET A 80 11.81 -2.67 -20.48
CA MET A 80 11.71 -4.01 -19.89
C MET A 80 10.27 -4.52 -19.86
N ASP A 81 10.14 -5.85 -19.81
CA ASP A 81 8.83 -6.50 -19.66
C ASP A 81 8.13 -6.04 -18.37
N LYS A 82 6.90 -5.52 -18.51
CA LYS A 82 6.13 -4.95 -17.40
C LYS A 82 5.74 -5.99 -16.35
N GLN A 83 5.55 -7.24 -16.75
CA GLN A 83 5.26 -8.33 -15.84
C GLN A 83 6.51 -8.66 -15.02
N LEU A 84 7.68 -8.74 -15.66
CA LEU A 84 8.95 -8.94 -14.95
C LEU A 84 9.24 -7.82 -13.94
N ILE A 85 8.98 -6.55 -14.31
CA ILE A 85 9.13 -5.41 -13.37
C ILE A 85 8.29 -5.63 -12.11
N LEU A 86 7.02 -6.05 -12.27
CA LEU A 86 6.13 -6.29 -11.15
C LEU A 86 6.55 -7.52 -10.32
N GLU A 87 6.99 -8.60 -10.97
CA GLU A 87 7.47 -9.81 -10.30
C GLU A 87 8.70 -9.50 -9.42
N LEU A 88 9.67 -8.75 -9.95
CA LEU A 88 10.85 -8.32 -9.19
C LEU A 88 10.47 -7.41 -8.01
N PHE A 89 9.51 -6.50 -8.20
CA PHE A 89 8.98 -5.68 -7.11
C PHE A 89 8.36 -6.55 -6.00
N ILE A 90 7.50 -7.52 -6.35
CA ILE A 90 6.87 -8.41 -5.37
C ILE A 90 7.90 -9.24 -4.59
N LEU A 91 8.97 -9.70 -5.25
CA LEU A 91 10.07 -10.42 -4.60
C LEU A 91 10.91 -9.56 -3.65
N SER A 92 10.87 -8.23 -3.81
CA SER A 92 11.61 -7.28 -2.97
C SER A 92 10.85 -6.80 -1.74
N LEU A 93 9.55 -7.09 -1.64
CA LEU A 93 8.69 -6.80 -0.49
C LEU A 93 8.93 -7.80 0.64
#